data_AF-A0A2W1JMI2-F1
#
_entry.id   AF-A0A2W1JMI2-F1
#
_cell.length_a   1.000
_cell.length_b   1.000
_cell.length_c   1.000
_cell.angle_alpha   90.00
_cell.angle_beta   90.00
_cell.angle_gamma   90.00
#
_symmetry.space_group_name_H-M   'P 1'
#
loop_
_entity.id
_entity.type
_entity.pdbx_description
1 polymer ?
#
loop_
_entity_poly.entity_id
_entity_poly.type
_entity_poly.pdbx_seq_one_letter_code
_entity_poly.pdbx_strand_id
1 'polypeptide(L)'
;MVFKVTSPKFEQEFERWTDALEQAKELVPDCKGIFQEVRILEDGELVWVKDRFHRYPQFMGPGTYNRLARLFLQEDMEAEQVKQDDAS
;
A
#
# COMPACT_ATOMS: atom_id res chain seq x y z
N MET A 1 -4.40 -12.67 3.38
CA MET A 1 -4.60 -11.22 3.49
C MET A 1 -4.53 -10.69 2.08
N VAL A 2 -5.52 -9.90 1.66
CA VAL A 2 -5.51 -9.30 0.32
C VAL A 2 -5.58 -7.79 0.47
N PHE A 3 -4.70 -7.11 -0.26
CA PHE A 3 -4.67 -5.67 -0.37
C PHE A 3 -5.25 -5.24 -1.71
N LYS A 4 -6.19 -4.31 -1.68
CA LYS A 4 -6.82 -3.79 -2.89
C LYS A 4 -6.47 -2.33 -3.06
N VAL A 5 -5.75 -2.01 -4.13
CA VAL A 5 -5.45 -0.63 -4.51
C VAL A 5 -6.57 -0.13 -5.40
N THR A 6 -7.17 1.01 -5.04
CA THR A 6 -8.23 1.63 -5.83
C THR A 6 -7.93 3.10 -6.11
N SER A 7 -8.21 3.53 -7.33
CA SER A 7 -8.24 4.91 -7.79
C SER A 7 -9.35 5.05 -8.84
N PRO A 8 -9.70 6.27 -9.30
CA PRO A 8 -10.78 6.46 -10.27
C PRO A 8 -10.65 5.68 -11.59
N LYS A 9 -9.44 5.23 -11.96
CA LYS A 9 -9.18 4.50 -13.22
C LYS A 9 -8.38 3.22 -13.00
N PHE A 10 -8.17 2.82 -11.75
CA PHE A 10 -7.33 1.69 -11.40
C PHE A 10 -7.95 0.91 -10.25
N GLU A 11 -7.98 -0.40 -10.40
CA GLU A 11 -8.44 -1.32 -9.37
C GLU A 11 -7.69 -2.63 -9.53
N GLN A 12 -6.92 -3.02 -8.53
CA GLN A 12 -6.14 -4.26 -8.54
C GLN A 12 -5.93 -4.78 -7.13
N GLU A 13 -5.88 -6.10 -7.00
CA GLU A 13 -5.60 -6.82 -5.78
C GLU A 13 -4.16 -7.33 -5.75
N PHE A 14 -3.58 -7.37 -4.55
CA PHE A 14 -2.21 -7.75 -4.26
C PHE A 14 -2.19 -8.62 -3.00
N GLU A 15 -1.28 -9.59 -2.96
CA GLU A 15 -1.11 -10.47 -1.80
C GLU A 15 -0.19 -9.84 -0.74
N ARG A 16 0.70 -8.94 -1.15
CA ARG A 16 1.72 -8.30 -0.31
C ARG A 16 1.43 -6.83 -0.08
N TRP A 17 1.71 -6.37 1.12
CA TRP A 17 1.54 -4.96 1.49
C TRP A 17 2.50 -4.06 0.71
N THR A 18 3.75 -4.48 0.54
CA THR A 18 4.78 -3.72 -0.19
C THR A 18 4.36 -3.45 -1.63
N ASP A 19 3.80 -4.45 -2.30
CA ASP A 19 3.44 -4.39 -3.72
C ASP A 19 2.23 -3.46 -3.90
N ALA A 20 1.22 -3.57 -3.02
CA ALA A 20 0.09 -2.66 -2.99
C ALA A 20 0.52 -1.20 -2.72
N LEU A 21 1.46 -1.01 -1.78
CA LEU A 21 1.97 0.31 -1.43
C LEU A 21 2.80 0.93 -2.55
N GLU A 22 3.61 0.14 -3.26
CA GLU A 22 4.37 0.58 -4.42
C GLU A 22 3.42 1.03 -5.54
N GLN A 23 2.46 0.18 -5.91
CA GLN A 23 1.48 0.53 -6.94
C GLN A 23 0.68 1.79 -6.56
N ALA A 24 0.28 1.92 -5.29
CA ALA A 24 -0.43 3.10 -4.83
C ALA A 24 0.42 4.38 -4.97
N LYS A 25 1.71 4.32 -4.65
CA LYS A 25 2.64 5.45 -4.79
C LYS A 25 2.81 5.87 -6.25
N GLU A 26 2.84 4.93 -7.19
CA GLU A 26 2.90 5.24 -8.63
C GLU A 26 1.66 5.98 -9.12
N LEU A 27 0.50 5.75 -8.50
CA LEU A 27 -0.77 6.40 -8.85
C LEU A 27 -0.94 7.79 -8.21
N VAL A 28 -0.16 8.12 -7.16
CA VAL A 28 -0.26 9.42 -6.46
C VAL A 28 -0.01 10.61 -7.40
N PRO A 29 1.02 10.61 -8.26
CA PRO A 29 1.24 11.68 -9.25
C PRO A 29 0.04 11.97 -10.14
N ASP A 30 -0.75 10.95 -10.48
CA ASP A 30 -1.92 11.09 -11.37
C ASP A 30 -3.17 11.57 -10.62
N CYS A 31 -3.15 11.56 -9.28
CA CYS A 31 -4.24 12.02 -8.43
C CYS A 31 -4.14 13.53 -8.12
N LYS A 32 -4.43 14.36 -9.13
CA LYS A 32 -4.42 15.84 -9.03
C LYS A 32 -5.81 16.47 -8.95
N GLY A 33 -6.87 15.71 -9.26
CA GLY A 33 -8.25 16.18 -9.24
C GLY A 33 -8.82 16.39 -7.83
N ILE A 34 -9.80 17.29 -7.71
CA ILE A 34 -10.48 17.66 -6.44
C ILE A 34 -11.15 16.46 -5.75
N PHE A 35 -11.53 15.42 -6.52
CA PHE A 35 -12.17 14.21 -6.02
C PHE A 35 -11.39 12.94 -6.37
N GLN A 36 -10.07 13.07 -6.57
CA GLN A 36 -9.21 11.92 -6.86
C GLN A 36 -8.40 11.57 -5.63
N GLU A 37 -8.45 10.30 -5.26
CA GLU A 37 -7.66 9.71 -4.20
C GLU A 37 -7.24 8.30 -4.57
N VAL A 38 -6.10 7.89 -4.02
CA VAL A 38 -5.63 6.51 -4.04
C VAL A 38 -5.91 5.91 -2.68
N ARG A 39 -6.55 4.75 -2.66
CA ARG A 39 -6.87 4.01 -1.44
C ARG A 39 -6.24 2.63 -1.50
N ILE A 40 -5.83 2.12 -0.34
CA ILE A 40 -5.55 0.71 -0.14
C ILE A 40 -6.54 0.18 0.88
N LEU A 41 -7.28 -0.85 0.48
CA LEU A 41 -8.14 -1.61 1.37
C LEU A 41 -7.46 -2.92 1.76
N GLU A 42 -7.57 -3.32 3.00
CA GLU A 42 -7.14 -4.63 3.50
C GLU A 42 -8.40 -5.42 3.83
N ASP A 43 -8.63 -6.54 3.14
CA ASP A 43 -9.82 -7.38 3.31
C ASP A 43 -11.15 -6.59 3.29
N GLY A 44 -11.19 -5.50 2.53
CA GLY A 44 -12.34 -4.60 2.38
C GLY A 44 -12.37 -3.38 3.32
N GLU A 45 -11.44 -3.29 4.27
CA GLU A 45 -11.33 -2.14 5.18
C GLU A 45 -10.31 -1.12 4.66
N LEU A 46 -10.67 0.16 4.63
CA LEU A 46 -9.73 1.21 4.24
C LEU A 46 -8.61 1.32 5.29
N VAL A 47 -7.36 1.10 4.89
CA VAL A 47 -6.19 1.16 5.79
C VAL A 47 -5.21 2.28 5.43
N TRP A 48 -5.21 2.70 4.17
CA TRP A 48 -4.33 3.76 3.67
C TRP A 48 -5.05 4.60 2.62
N VAL A 49 -4.86 5.92 2.67
CA VAL A 49 -5.39 6.83 1.65
C VAL A 49 -4.43 7.99 1.37
N LYS A 50 -4.35 8.39 0.11
CA LYS A 50 -3.69 9.63 -0.32
C LYS A 50 -4.60 10.38 -1.28
N ASP A 51 -4.95 11.60 -0.88
CA ASP A 51 -5.62 12.58 -1.71
C ASP A 51 -4.69 13.77 -2.00
N ARG A 52 -5.20 14.80 -2.69
CA ARG A 52 -4.45 16.04 -2.94
C ARG A 52 -4.44 17.04 -1.78
N PHE A 53 -5.35 16.92 -0.82
CA PHE A 53 -5.51 17.88 0.27
C PHE A 53 -4.49 17.65 1.39
N HIS A 54 -4.07 16.41 1.57
CA HIS A 54 -3.12 16.01 2.58
C HIS A 54 -1.73 15.89 1.97
N ARG A 55 -0.74 16.53 2.59
CA ARG A 55 0.67 16.43 2.16
C ARG A 55 1.17 14.98 2.24
N TYR A 56 0.76 14.27 3.27
CA TYR A 56 1.17 12.90 3.55
C TYR A 56 -0.03 11.95 3.43
N PRO A 57 0.21 10.66 3.13
CA PRO A 57 -0.82 9.66 3.22
C PRO A 57 -1.35 9.52 4.65
N GLN A 58 -2.60 9.11 4.77
CA GLN A 58 -3.26 8.84 6.03
C GLN A 58 -3.41 7.34 6.23
N PHE A 59 -3.22 6.91 7.48
CA PHE A 59 -3.44 5.54 7.90
C PHE A 59 -4.71 5.49 8.73
N MET A 60 -5.62 4.60 8.37
CA MET A 60 -6.99 4.58 8.90
C MET A 60 -7.13 3.50 9.97
N GLY A 61 -7.64 3.88 11.14
CA GLY A 61 -7.84 2.97 12.27
C GLY A 61 -6.69 2.98 13.31
N PRO A 62 -6.97 2.57 14.55
CA PRO A 62 -5.99 2.55 15.63
C PRO A 62 -4.94 1.46 15.40
N GLY A 63 -3.66 1.85 15.41
CA GLY A 63 -2.54 0.91 15.29
C GLY A 63 -2.21 0.45 13.87
N THR A 64 -3.01 0.85 12.86
CA THR A 64 -2.83 0.47 11.45
C THR A 64 -1.44 0.81 10.93
N TYR A 65 -0.93 2.03 11.19
CA TYR A 65 0.42 2.42 10.81
C TYR A 65 1.48 1.46 11.36
N ASN A 66 1.46 1.20 12.68
CA ASN A 66 2.46 0.35 13.33
C ASN A 66 2.40 -1.09 12.80
N ARG A 67 1.20 -1.60 12.52
CA ARG A 67 1.00 -2.94 11.95
C ARG A 67 1.55 -3.03 10.53
N LEU A 68 1.19 -2.09 9.65
CA LEU A 68 1.65 -2.06 8.27
C LEU A 68 3.16 -1.79 8.15
N ALA A 69 3.74 -1.01 9.07
CA ALA A 69 5.18 -0.82 9.17
C ALA A 69 5.91 -2.12 9.54
N ARG A 70 5.34 -2.94 10.44
CA ARG A 70 5.87 -4.27 10.75
C ARG A 70 5.77 -5.23 9.57
N LEU A 71 4.63 -5.23 8.87
CA LEU A 71 4.47 -6.03 7.65
C LEU A 71 5.51 -5.65 6.60
N PHE A 72 5.73 -4.36 6.38
CA PHE A 72 6.74 -3.87 5.45
C PHE A 72 8.13 -4.44 5.77
N LEU A 73 8.56 -4.35 7.03
CA LEU A 73 9.86 -4.90 7.46
C LEU A 73 9.93 -6.42 7.32
N GLN A 74 8.84 -7.12 7.64
CA GLN A 74 8.79 -8.58 7.52
C GLN A 74 8.91 -9.01 6.04
N GLU A 75 8.13 -8.40 5.15
CA GLU A 75 8.13 -8.72 3.72
C GLU A 75 9.47 -8.37 3.05
N ASP A 76 10.16 -7.32 3.51
CA ASP A 76 11.48 -6.92 3.02
C ASP A 76 12.56 -7.93 3.46
N MET A 77 12.52 -8.38 4.73
CA MET A 77 13.42 -9.42 5.24
C MET A 77 13.22 -10.77 4.53
N GLU A 78 11.98 -11.16 4.25
CA GLU A 78 11.67 -12.36 3.47
C GLU A 78 12.24 -12.27 2.04
N ALA A 79 12.17 -11.10 1.41
CA ALA A 79 12.75 -10.87 0.09
C ALA A 79 14.28 -10.94 0.08
N GLU A 80 14.94 -10.56 1.18
CA GLU A 80 16.41 -10.71 1.33
C GLU A 80 16.83 -12.17 1.53
N GLN A 81 16.07 -12.96 2.30
CA GLN A 81 16.36 -14.38 2.53
C GLN A 81 16.25 -15.22 1.26
N VAL A 82 15.20 -15.01 0.45
CA VAL A 82 15.02 -15.74 -0.82
C VAL A 82 16.19 -15.49 -1.78
N LYS A 83 16.74 -14.27 -1.83
CA LYS A 83 17.91 -13.95 -2.67
C LYS A 83 19.19 -14.65 -2.20
N GLN A 84 19.29 -14.97 -0.91
CA GLN A 84 20.48 -15.60 -0.32
C GLN A 84 20.47 -17.11 -0.53
N ASP A 85 19.28 -17.72 -0.51
CA ASP A 85 19.08 -19.16 -0.77
C ASP A 85 19.21 -19.50 -2.26
N ASP A 86 18.77 -18.64 -3.19
CA ASP A 86 18.96 -18.83 -4.64
C ASP A 86 20.43 -18.63 -5.11
N ALA A 87 21.27 -18.04 -4.26
CA ALA A 87 22.69 -17.79 -4.54
C ALA A 87 23.64 -18.87 -3.96
N SER A 88 23.11 -19.89 -3.27
CA SER A 88 23.88 -20.96 -2.60
C SER A 88 23.84 -22.31 -3.32
#